data_AF-A0A7S2BCU1-F1
#
_entry.id   AF-A0A7S2BCU1-F1
#
_cell.length_a   1.000
_cell.length_b   1.000
_cell.length_c   1.000
_cell.angle_alpha   90.00
_cell.angle_beta   90.00
_cell.angle_gamma   90.00
#
_symmetry.space_group_name_H-M   'P 1'
#
loop_
_entity.id
_entity.type
_entity.pdbx_description
1 polymer ?
#
loop_
_entity_poly.entity_id
_entity_poly.type
_entity_poly.pdbx_seq_one_letter_code
_entity_poly.pdbx_strand_id
1 'polypeptide(L)'
;MMKLSGSVLVMMVVVMLQQALGAVDATSHQMQKRAMAELLVDSTLKAIETDGLDVVLGQINNLNNTRFRDTNDVNGYVVAFANNGTCLAHGQRPGDFVGRTTEDVILAKIPELKDKLDGWKVNTLMVEKAQAGGGWVTYNWITPTGVVYEKTSFVKQPKDYKDMYVLSGYDVTTPEDVAPAPDPTEE
;
A
#
# COMPACT_ATOMS: atom_id res chain seq x y z
N MET A 1 5.57 -53.28 -5.64
CA MET A 1 6.35 -52.15 -5.06
C MET A 1 7.17 -51.53 -6.17
N MET A 2 6.81 -50.33 -6.61
CA MET A 2 7.45 -49.64 -7.73
C MET A 2 8.74 -48.99 -7.21
N LYS A 3 9.92 -49.50 -7.61
CA LYS A 3 11.21 -48.89 -7.27
C LYS A 3 11.45 -47.73 -8.22
N LEU A 4 11.38 -46.51 -7.72
CA LEU A 4 11.82 -45.32 -8.46
C LEU A 4 13.32 -45.46 -8.77
N SER A 5 13.73 -45.19 -10.01
CA SER A 5 15.14 -45.24 -10.38
C SER A 5 15.90 -44.07 -9.72
N GLY A 6 17.19 -44.25 -9.44
CA GLY A 6 18.01 -43.22 -8.76
C GLY A 6 17.99 -41.86 -9.45
N SER A 7 17.83 -41.82 -10.78
CA SER A 7 17.73 -40.57 -11.55
C SER A 7 16.41 -39.82 -11.31
N VAL A 8 15.30 -40.52 -11.11
CA VAL A 8 13.99 -39.90 -10.82
C VAL A 8 13.98 -39.30 -9.41
N LEU A 9 14.63 -39.97 -8.45
CA LEU A 9 14.74 -39.48 -7.08
C LEU A 9 15.61 -38.21 -6.99
N VAL A 10 16.74 -38.16 -7.70
CA VAL A 10 17.61 -36.97 -7.76
C VAL A 10 16.88 -35.79 -8.40
N MET A 11 16.14 -36.01 -9.48
CA MET A 11 15.39 -34.94 -10.16
C MET A 11 14.27 -34.38 -9.27
N MET A 12 13.56 -35.23 -8.51
CA MET A 12 12.57 -34.78 -7.53
C MET A 12 13.19 -33.94 -6.42
N VAL A 13 14.35 -34.32 -5.89
CA VAL A 13 15.04 -33.56 -4.84
C VAL A 13 15.49 -32.19 -5.36
N VAL A 14 16.01 -32.11 -6.59
CA VAL A 14 16.41 -30.83 -7.21
C VAL A 14 15.21 -29.90 -7.42
N VAL A 15 14.08 -30.44 -7.91
CA VAL A 15 12.85 -29.66 -8.09
C VAL A 15 12.31 -29.14 -6.75
N MET A 16 12.28 -29.98 -5.71
CA MET A 16 11.84 -29.57 -4.38
C MET A 16 12.76 -28.49 -3.78
N LEU A 17 14.08 -28.59 -3.98
CA LEU A 17 15.04 -27.60 -3.50
C LEU A 17 14.88 -26.25 -4.24
N GLN A 18 14.66 -26.28 -5.55
CA GLN A 18 14.39 -25.06 -6.34
C GLN A 18 13.08 -24.39 -5.94
N GLN A 19 12.02 -25.17 -5.69
CA GLN A 19 10.75 -24.62 -5.20
C GLN A 19 10.90 -24.00 -3.80
N ALA A 20 11.66 -24.64 -2.91
CA ALA A 20 11.93 -24.12 -1.57
C ALA A 20 12.75 -22.82 -1.61
N LEU A 21 13.79 -22.74 -2.45
CA LEU A 21 14.58 -21.52 -2.65
C LEU A 21 13.71 -20.37 -3.18
N GLY A 22 12.89 -20.61 -4.21
CA GLY A 22 11.99 -19.60 -4.74
C GLY A 22 10.95 -19.11 -3.73
N ALA A 23 10.47 -19.99 -2.84
CA ALA A 23 9.55 -19.60 -1.77
C ALA A 23 10.22 -18.72 -0.70
N VAL A 24 11.50 -18.97 -0.38
CA VAL A 24 12.27 -18.14 0.56
C VAL A 24 12.48 -16.74 0.00
N ASP A 25 12.85 -16.61 -1.27
CA ASP A 25 13.06 -15.31 -1.91
C ASP A 25 11.77 -14.49 -1.96
N ALA A 26 10.65 -15.08 -2.36
CA ALA A 26 9.35 -14.41 -2.36
C ALA A 26 8.93 -13.94 -0.95
N THR A 27 9.17 -14.77 0.08
CA THR A 27 8.88 -14.41 1.47
C THR A 27 9.76 -13.23 1.93
N SER A 28 11.04 -13.24 1.55
CA SER A 28 11.98 -12.17 1.88
C SER A 28 11.58 -10.83 1.26
N HIS A 29 11.11 -10.84 0.00
CA HIS A 29 10.64 -9.66 -0.72
C HIS A 29 9.39 -9.06 -0.06
N GLN A 30 8.43 -9.90 0.31
CA GLN A 30 7.21 -9.45 0.99
C GLN A 30 7.51 -8.87 2.38
N MET A 31 8.48 -9.43 3.12
CA MET A 31 8.93 -8.85 4.39
C MET A 31 9.58 -7.48 4.20
N GLN A 32 10.34 -7.27 3.13
CA GLN A 32 10.95 -5.96 2.82
C GLN A 32 9.88 -4.91 2.49
N LYS A 33 8.92 -5.23 1.61
CA LYS A 33 7.78 -4.35 1.32
C LYS A 33 6.98 -3.99 2.58
N ARG A 34 6.79 -4.97 3.46
CA ARG A 34 6.14 -4.78 4.77
C ARG A 34 6.89 -3.81 5.67
N ALA A 35 8.20 -4.00 5.83
CA ALA A 35 9.04 -3.12 6.62
C ALA A 35 9.09 -1.69 6.04
N MET A 36 9.12 -1.56 4.71
CA MET A 36 9.10 -0.26 4.05
C MET A 36 7.79 0.49 4.28
N ALA A 37 6.64 -0.20 4.22
CA ALA A 37 5.35 0.41 4.50
C ALA A 37 5.27 0.95 5.95
N GLU A 38 5.73 0.18 6.95
CA GLU A 38 5.83 0.66 8.34
C GLU A 38 6.77 1.85 8.46
N LEU A 39 7.95 1.78 7.85
CA LEU A 39 8.94 2.86 7.86
C LEU A 39 8.39 4.16 7.25
N LEU A 40 7.65 4.07 6.13
CA LEU A 40 7.02 5.22 5.50
C LEU A 40 5.98 5.87 6.42
N VAL A 41 5.15 5.07 7.11
CA VAL A 41 4.20 5.61 8.09
C VAL A 41 4.93 6.26 9.25
N ASP A 42 5.87 5.58 9.91
CA ASP A 42 6.56 6.12 11.09
C ASP A 42 7.39 7.37 10.74
N SER A 43 8.03 7.40 9.56
CA SER A 43 8.75 8.58 9.07
C SER A 43 7.80 9.75 8.80
N THR A 44 6.60 9.47 8.30
CA THR A 44 5.56 10.50 8.10
C THR A 44 5.07 11.06 9.43
N LEU A 45 4.80 10.21 10.42
CA LEU A 45 4.39 10.67 11.75
C LEU A 45 5.48 11.55 12.37
N LYS A 46 6.76 11.17 12.23
CA LYS A 46 7.89 11.98 12.70
C LYS A 46 8.00 13.31 11.96
N ALA A 47 7.75 13.31 10.65
CA ALA A 47 7.72 14.53 9.86
C ALA A 47 6.59 15.45 10.31
N ILE A 48 5.40 14.92 10.61
CA ILE A 48 4.27 15.74 11.11
C ILE A 48 4.64 16.43 12.43
N GLU A 49 5.33 15.72 13.35
CA GLU A 49 5.82 16.31 14.61
C GLU A 49 6.86 17.42 14.39
N THR A 50 7.68 17.30 13.35
CA THR A 50 8.87 18.16 13.16
C THR A 50 8.55 19.36 12.25
N ASP A 51 7.84 19.10 11.16
CA ASP A 51 7.63 20.04 10.06
C ASP A 51 6.21 20.62 10.07
N GLY A 52 5.29 20.00 10.83
CA GLY A 52 3.87 20.38 10.90
C GLY A 52 3.00 19.64 9.86
N LEU A 53 1.73 19.43 10.23
CA LEU A 53 0.79 18.66 9.41
C LEU A 53 0.63 19.21 7.99
N ASP A 54 0.33 20.49 7.84
CA ASP A 54 0.03 21.09 6.52
C ASP A 54 1.22 20.98 5.55
N VAL A 55 2.44 21.15 6.06
CA VAL A 55 3.67 21.00 5.28
C VAL A 55 3.80 19.56 4.78
N VAL A 56 3.59 18.58 5.65
CA VAL A 56 3.71 17.16 5.30
C VAL A 56 2.61 16.73 4.32
N LEU A 57 1.35 17.15 4.52
CA LEU A 57 0.27 16.84 3.58
C LEU A 57 0.56 17.43 2.19
N GLY A 58 1.04 18.68 2.14
CA GLY A 58 1.47 19.31 0.88
C GLY A 58 2.62 18.57 0.21
N GLN A 59 3.57 18.07 0.99
CA GLN A 59 4.69 17.27 0.49
C GLN A 59 4.26 15.89 -0.02
N ILE A 60 3.29 15.23 0.62
CA ILE A 60 2.72 13.96 0.13
C ILE A 60 2.00 14.18 -1.21
N ASN A 61 1.28 15.29 -1.36
CA ASN A 61 0.55 15.61 -2.60
C ASN A 61 1.46 16.04 -3.76
N ASN A 62 2.74 16.35 -3.50
CA ASN A 62 3.69 16.69 -4.54
C ASN A 62 4.28 15.40 -5.15
N LEU A 63 3.86 15.08 -6.38
CA LEU A 63 4.32 13.88 -7.09
C LEU A 63 5.84 13.88 -7.38
N ASN A 64 6.50 15.03 -7.34
CA ASN A 64 7.95 15.17 -7.48
C ASN A 64 8.71 14.94 -6.17
N ASN A 65 8.00 14.77 -5.05
CA ASN A 65 8.60 14.54 -3.75
C ASN A 65 8.79 13.04 -3.49
N THR A 66 10.04 12.63 -3.30
CA THR A 66 10.40 11.23 -3.04
C THR A 66 10.41 10.85 -1.55
N ARG A 67 10.25 11.81 -0.62
CA ARG A 67 10.36 11.56 0.83
C ARG A 67 9.31 10.59 1.38
N PHE A 68 8.11 10.56 0.79
CA PHE A 68 6.96 9.80 1.28
C PHE A 68 6.51 8.70 0.32
N ARG A 69 7.48 8.12 -0.41
CA ARG A 69 7.28 6.98 -1.30
C ARG A 69 8.51 6.10 -1.35
N ASP A 70 8.29 4.82 -1.64
CA ASP A 70 9.32 3.89 -2.06
C ASP A 70 9.69 4.20 -3.51
N THR A 71 10.96 4.45 -3.77
CA THR A 71 11.46 4.70 -5.14
C THR A 71 11.65 3.41 -5.94
N ASN A 72 11.58 2.25 -5.29
CA ASN A 72 11.72 0.93 -5.91
C ASN A 72 10.36 0.22 -6.08
N ASP A 73 9.29 0.72 -5.46
CA ASP A 73 7.94 0.18 -5.55
C ASP A 73 6.94 1.32 -5.78
N VAL A 74 6.37 1.37 -6.99
CA VAL A 74 5.36 2.36 -7.38
C VAL A 74 4.09 2.31 -6.52
N ASN A 75 3.81 1.17 -5.85
CA ASN A 75 2.68 1.00 -4.95
C ASN A 75 2.97 1.45 -3.52
N GLY A 76 4.26 1.64 -3.19
CA GLY A 76 4.74 2.11 -1.90
C GLY A 76 4.67 3.63 -1.82
N TYR A 77 3.56 4.19 -1.36
CA TYR A 77 3.42 5.63 -1.15
C TYR A 77 2.51 5.89 0.04
N VAL A 78 2.71 7.05 0.66
CA VAL A 78 1.93 7.48 1.82
C VAL A 78 0.60 8.10 1.39
N VAL A 79 -0.40 7.85 2.23
CA VAL A 79 -1.76 8.39 2.11
C VAL A 79 -2.21 8.87 3.49
N ALA A 80 -3.01 9.93 3.51
CA ALA A 80 -3.60 10.46 4.75
C ALA A 80 -5.10 10.69 4.57
N PHE A 81 -5.88 10.28 5.57
CA PHE A 81 -7.32 10.42 5.58
C PHE A 81 -7.79 10.93 6.94
N ALA A 82 -8.81 11.78 6.93
CA ALA A 82 -9.58 12.09 8.13
C ALA A 82 -10.44 10.87 8.51
N ASN A 83 -10.79 10.74 9.79
CA ASN A 83 -11.60 9.62 10.29
C ASN A 83 -13.00 9.57 9.65
N ASN A 84 -13.49 10.69 9.12
CA ASN A 84 -14.74 10.76 8.36
C ASN A 84 -14.59 10.29 6.90
N GLY A 85 -13.46 9.68 6.54
CA GLY A 85 -13.18 9.16 5.21
C GLY A 85 -12.66 10.19 4.21
N THR A 86 -12.51 11.47 4.56
CA THR A 86 -11.99 12.49 3.63
C THR A 86 -10.50 12.27 3.37
N CYS A 87 -10.10 12.15 2.10
CA CYS A 87 -8.70 12.10 1.70
C CYS A 87 -8.04 13.46 1.91
N LEU A 88 -7.03 13.51 2.79
CA LEU A 88 -6.26 14.71 3.13
C LEU A 88 -5.01 14.83 2.25
N ALA A 89 -4.38 13.70 1.94
CA ALA A 89 -3.27 13.64 1.01
C ALA A 89 -3.15 12.27 0.35
N HIS A 90 -2.68 12.23 -0.89
CA HIS A 90 -2.44 10.98 -1.61
C HIS A 90 -1.22 11.04 -2.52
N GLY A 91 -0.20 10.22 -2.24
CA GLY A 91 1.09 10.26 -2.93
C GLY A 91 1.13 9.75 -4.37
N GLN A 92 -0.02 9.59 -5.06
CA GLN A 92 -0.08 9.03 -6.41
C GLN A 92 -1.16 9.68 -7.28
N ARG A 93 -2.36 9.92 -6.73
CA ARG A 93 -3.49 10.54 -7.45
C ARG A 93 -4.11 11.70 -6.65
N PRO A 94 -3.31 12.70 -6.22
CA PRO A 94 -3.81 13.77 -5.36
C PRO A 94 -4.94 14.57 -6.02
N GLY A 95 -4.82 14.87 -7.33
CA GLY A 95 -5.85 15.60 -8.08
C GLY A 95 -7.19 14.88 -8.25
N ASP A 96 -7.21 13.55 -8.13
CA ASP A 96 -8.44 12.78 -8.18
C ASP A 96 -9.10 12.62 -6.81
N PHE A 97 -8.30 12.44 -5.76
CA PHE A 97 -8.78 11.91 -4.49
C PHE A 97 -8.86 12.93 -3.36
N VAL A 98 -7.94 13.90 -3.28
CA VAL A 98 -7.89 14.85 -2.17
C VAL A 98 -9.20 15.65 -2.09
N GLY A 99 -9.74 15.76 -0.88
CA GLY A 99 -11.02 16.42 -0.60
C GLY A 99 -12.27 15.55 -0.83
N ARG A 100 -12.12 14.30 -1.28
CA ARG A 100 -13.23 13.34 -1.44
C ARG A 100 -13.27 12.35 -0.30
N THR A 101 -14.46 11.81 -0.02
CA THR A 101 -14.60 10.68 0.91
C THR A 101 -14.08 9.39 0.27
N THR A 102 -13.75 8.38 1.07
CA THR A 102 -13.37 7.05 0.59
C THR A 102 -14.45 6.45 -0.31
N GLU A 103 -15.71 6.61 0.05
CA GLU A 103 -16.84 6.18 -0.78
C GLU A 103 -16.89 6.91 -2.11
N ASP A 104 -16.74 8.24 -2.12
CA ASP A 104 -16.70 9.01 -3.37
C ASP A 104 -15.52 8.62 -4.26
N VAL A 105 -14.35 8.31 -3.68
CA VAL A 105 -13.19 7.81 -4.42
C VAL A 105 -13.54 6.49 -5.11
N ILE A 106 -14.13 5.54 -4.38
CA ILE A 106 -14.50 4.25 -4.96
C ILE A 106 -15.58 4.42 -6.03
N LEU A 107 -16.67 5.12 -5.74
CA LEU A 107 -17.81 5.20 -6.65
C LEU A 107 -17.54 6.07 -7.88
N ALA A 108 -16.84 7.19 -7.72
CA ALA A 108 -16.70 8.19 -8.79
C ALA A 108 -15.34 8.18 -9.49
N LYS A 109 -14.29 7.63 -8.87
CA LYS A 109 -12.92 7.69 -9.41
C LYS A 109 -12.29 6.33 -9.67
N ILE A 110 -12.87 5.25 -9.15
CA ILE A 110 -12.40 3.87 -9.32
C ILE A 110 -13.60 2.91 -9.46
N PRO A 111 -14.44 3.05 -10.50
CA PRO A 111 -15.67 2.27 -10.64
C PRO A 111 -15.45 0.75 -10.68
N GLU A 112 -14.24 0.29 -11.02
CA GLU A 112 -13.83 -1.13 -10.98
C GLU A 112 -13.86 -1.72 -9.57
N LEU A 113 -13.75 -0.87 -8.54
CA LEU A 113 -13.81 -1.27 -7.14
C LEU A 113 -15.20 -1.19 -6.52
N LYS A 114 -16.21 -0.63 -7.20
CA LYS A 114 -17.54 -0.35 -6.61
C LYS A 114 -18.21 -1.56 -5.94
N ASP A 115 -18.03 -2.75 -6.51
CA ASP A 115 -18.62 -4.01 -6.01
C ASP A 115 -17.59 -4.88 -5.27
N LYS A 116 -16.37 -4.36 -5.08
CA LYS A 116 -15.21 -5.09 -4.55
C LYS A 116 -14.64 -4.46 -3.27
N LEU A 117 -14.98 -3.21 -3.01
CA LEU A 117 -14.55 -2.46 -1.85
C LEU A 117 -15.65 -1.48 -1.45
N ASP A 118 -16.13 -1.59 -0.22
CA ASP A 118 -17.01 -0.60 0.39
C ASP A 118 -16.14 0.47 1.05
N GLY A 119 -16.24 1.72 0.57
CA GLY A 119 -15.37 2.82 0.98
C GLY A 119 -15.58 3.21 2.44
N TRP A 120 -16.80 3.14 2.94
CA TRP A 120 -17.10 3.40 4.35
C TRP A 120 -16.59 2.30 5.26
N LYS A 121 -16.84 1.04 4.90
CA LYS A 121 -16.41 -0.12 5.68
C LYS A 121 -14.89 -0.19 5.79
N VAL A 122 -14.16 0.05 4.69
CA VAL A 122 -12.70 0.06 4.76
C VAL A 122 -12.20 1.22 5.63
N ASN A 123 -12.79 2.43 5.50
CA ASN A 123 -12.43 3.56 6.35
C ASN A 123 -12.66 3.26 7.84
N THR A 124 -13.80 2.68 8.22
CA THR A 124 -14.08 2.27 9.61
C THR A 124 -12.99 1.34 10.14
N LEU A 125 -12.60 0.33 9.37
CA LEU A 125 -11.53 -0.59 9.76
C LEU A 125 -10.17 0.11 9.91
N MET A 126 -9.83 1.05 9.01
CA MET A 126 -8.61 1.85 9.11
C MET A 126 -8.59 2.68 10.41
N VAL A 127 -9.70 3.37 10.71
CA VAL A 127 -9.85 4.18 11.93
C VAL A 127 -9.70 3.31 13.18
N GLU A 128 -10.36 2.15 13.23
CA GLU A 128 -10.24 1.21 14.36
C GLU A 128 -8.78 0.79 14.60
N LYS A 129 -8.04 0.41 13.55
CA LYS A 129 -6.62 0.05 13.66
C LYS A 129 -5.77 1.22 14.11
N ALA A 130 -5.99 2.40 13.53
CA ALA A 130 -5.23 3.58 13.85
C ALA A 130 -5.40 3.97 15.33
N GLN A 131 -6.65 3.97 15.83
CA GLN A 131 -6.98 4.28 17.23
C GLN A 131 -6.46 3.24 18.22
N ALA A 132 -6.32 1.99 17.80
CA ALA A 132 -5.70 0.92 18.60
C ALA A 132 -4.16 1.03 18.71
N GLY A 133 -3.55 2.11 18.21
CA GLY A 133 -2.10 2.33 18.22
C GLY A 133 -1.40 1.94 16.92
N GLY A 134 -2.16 1.47 15.94
CA GLY A 134 -1.73 1.10 14.61
C GLY A 134 -2.02 -0.35 14.28
N GLY A 135 -2.09 -0.67 12.99
CA GLY A 135 -2.37 -2.02 12.54
C GLY A 135 -2.41 -2.19 11.05
N TRP A 136 -2.51 -3.45 10.64
CA TRP A 136 -2.53 -3.87 9.25
C TRP A 136 -3.96 -4.09 8.76
N VAL A 137 -4.25 -3.62 7.55
CA VAL A 137 -5.52 -3.80 6.86
C VAL A 137 -5.26 -4.24 5.42
N THR A 138 -5.95 -5.30 4.99
CA THR A 138 -5.89 -5.83 3.64
C THR A 138 -7.21 -5.56 2.90
N TYR A 139 -7.13 -5.08 1.67
CA TYR A 139 -8.27 -4.63 0.88
C TYR A 139 -7.95 -4.67 -0.62
N ASN A 140 -8.97 -4.65 -1.47
CA ASN A 140 -8.79 -4.54 -2.90
C ASN A 140 -8.36 -3.12 -3.28
N TRP A 141 -7.39 -2.99 -4.17
CA TRP A 141 -6.97 -1.73 -4.76
C TRP A 141 -6.83 -1.87 -6.27
N ILE A 142 -6.45 -0.78 -6.94
CA ILE A 142 -6.32 -0.76 -8.40
C ILE A 142 -4.98 -0.17 -8.81
N THR A 143 -4.39 -0.71 -9.87
CA THR A 143 -3.28 -0.06 -10.57
C THR A 143 -3.81 1.14 -11.37
N PRO A 144 -2.94 2.09 -11.76
CA PRO A 144 -3.30 3.13 -12.72
C PRO A 144 -3.87 2.60 -14.04
N THR A 145 -3.52 1.38 -14.43
CA THR A 145 -3.99 0.70 -15.65
C THR A 145 -5.33 -0.01 -15.51
N GLY A 146 -5.94 0.00 -14.31
CA GLY A 146 -7.26 -0.60 -14.06
C GLY A 146 -7.23 -2.04 -13.56
N VAL A 147 -6.06 -2.61 -13.28
CA VAL A 147 -5.93 -3.97 -12.74
C VAL A 147 -6.22 -3.97 -11.25
N VAL A 148 -7.23 -4.74 -10.84
CA VAL A 148 -7.57 -4.92 -9.43
C VAL A 148 -6.65 -5.94 -8.78
N TYR A 149 -6.09 -5.61 -7.62
CA TYR A 149 -5.21 -6.46 -6.85
C TYR A 149 -5.44 -6.33 -5.34
N GLU A 150 -4.92 -7.26 -4.55
CA GLU A 150 -4.98 -7.17 -3.09
C GLU A 150 -3.81 -6.33 -2.56
N LYS A 151 -4.12 -5.28 -1.80
CA LYS A 151 -3.16 -4.41 -1.12
C LYS A 151 -3.26 -4.61 0.38
N THR A 152 -2.12 -4.66 1.06
CA THR A 152 -2.07 -4.59 2.52
C THR A 152 -1.35 -3.32 2.95
N SER A 153 -1.91 -2.61 3.94
CA SER A 153 -1.38 -1.33 4.41
C SER A 153 -1.24 -1.31 5.92
N PHE A 154 -0.15 -0.73 6.40
CA PHE A 154 -0.01 -0.36 7.79
C PHE A 154 -0.61 1.03 7.99
N VAL A 155 -1.32 1.20 9.10
CA VAL A 155 -2.10 2.39 9.40
C VAL A 155 -1.81 2.83 10.81
N LYS A 156 -1.67 4.14 11.04
CA LYS A 156 -1.43 4.69 12.39
C LYS A 156 -1.89 6.15 12.47
N GLN A 157 -2.29 6.58 13.67
CA GLN A 157 -2.61 7.99 13.90
C GLN A 157 -1.37 8.79 14.31
N PRO A 158 -1.23 10.04 13.87
CA PRO A 158 -0.30 10.98 14.49
C PRO A 158 -0.60 11.16 15.98
N LYS A 159 0.44 11.48 16.75
CA LYS A 159 0.31 11.64 18.20
C LYS A 159 -0.66 12.76 18.56
N ASP A 160 -0.53 13.90 17.89
CA ASP A 160 -1.28 15.12 18.21
C ASP A 160 -2.53 15.33 17.34
N TYR A 161 -2.79 14.44 16.38
CA TYR A 161 -3.94 14.51 15.47
C TYR A 161 -4.73 13.20 15.53
N LYS A 162 -5.84 13.20 16.29
CA LYS A 162 -6.67 12.00 16.58
C LYS A 162 -7.85 11.82 15.64
N ASP A 163 -8.12 12.82 14.82
CA ASP A 163 -9.18 12.88 13.83
C ASP A 163 -8.73 12.45 12.43
N MET A 164 -7.51 11.90 12.31
CA MET A 164 -6.96 11.38 11.05
C MET A 164 -6.09 10.15 11.26
N TYR A 165 -5.76 9.48 10.16
CA TYR A 165 -4.77 8.42 10.09
C TYR A 165 -3.89 8.58 8.85
N VAL A 166 -2.68 8.04 8.95
CA VAL A 166 -1.73 7.89 7.85
C VAL A 166 -1.56 6.41 7.56
N LEU A 167 -1.44 6.06 6.28
CA LEU A 167 -1.13 4.70 5.85
C LEU A 167 -0.11 4.66 4.71
N SER A 168 0.56 3.53 4.60
CA SER A 168 1.33 3.11 3.43
C SER A 168 1.20 1.60 3.30
N GLY A 169 1.39 1.06 2.11
CA GLY A 169 1.17 -0.35 1.86
C GLY A 169 1.77 -0.83 0.56
N TYR A 170 1.58 -2.11 0.30
CA TYR A 170 2.16 -2.82 -0.83
C TYR A 170 1.18 -3.87 -1.36
N ASP A 171 1.38 -4.27 -2.62
CA ASP A 171 0.69 -5.39 -3.26
C ASP A 171 1.07 -6.73 -2.60
N VAL A 172 0.07 -7.48 -2.13
CA VAL A 172 0.27 -8.82 -1.54
C VAL A 172 0.76 -9.80 -2.62
N THR A 173 0.28 -9.59 -3.84
CA THR A 173 0.71 -10.25 -5.06
C THR A 173 1.03 -9.19 -6.10
N THR A 174 2.26 -9.16 -6.63
CA THR A 174 2.64 -8.23 -7.69
C THR A 174 1.71 -8.42 -8.90
N PRO A 175 0.89 -7.43 -9.28
CA PRO A 175 0.12 -7.52 -10.51
C PRO A 175 1.08 -7.57 -11.71
N GLU A 176 0.73 -8.36 -12.74
CA GLU A 176 1.57 -8.56 -13.94
C GLU A 176 1.81 -7.24 -14.71
N ASP A 177 0.94 -6.23 -14.52
CA ASP A 177 1.09 -4.87 -15.03
C ASP A 177 1.53 -3.91 -13.91
N VAL A 178 2.84 -3.73 -13.74
CA VAL A 178 3.38 -2.67 -12.89
C VAL A 178 3.33 -1.36 -13.68
N ALA A 179 2.38 -0.48 -13.35
CA ALA A 179 2.32 0.84 -13.98
C ALA A 179 3.61 1.63 -13.69
N PRO A 180 4.13 2.43 -14.64
CA PRO A 180 5.22 3.34 -14.34
C PRO A 180 4.80 4.35 -13.26
N ALA A 181 5.79 4.83 -12.49
CA ALA A 181 5.62 5.97 -11.60
C ALA A 181 4.97 7.14 -12.38
N PRO A 182 4.20 8.03 -11.72
CA PRO A 182 3.60 9.15 -12.41
C PRO A 182 4.70 9.98 -13.07
N ASP A 183 4.52 10.30 -14.35
CA ASP A 183 5.47 11.11 -15.11
C ASP A 183 5.45 12.54 -14.54
N PRO A 184 6.58 13.07 -14.03
CA PRO A 184 6.63 14.39 -13.40
C PRO A 184 6.37 15.56 -14.36
N THR A 185 6.06 15.32 -15.65
CA THR A 185 6.06 16.34 -16.71
C THR A 185 4.71 16.68 -17.36
N GLU A 186 3.56 16.23 -16.86
CA GLU A 186 2.27 16.77 -17.33
C GLU A 186 1.85 17.98 -16.48
N GLU A 187 2.33 19.16 -16.90
CA GLU A 187 1.77 20.49 -16.57
C GLU A 187 0.46 20.75 -17.31
#